data_AF-A0A660ZIE7-F1
#
_entry.id   AF-A0A660ZIE7-F1
#
_cell.length_a   1.000
_cell.length_b   1.000
_cell.length_c   1.000
_cell.angle_alpha   90.00
_cell.angle_beta   90.00
_cell.angle_gamma   90.00
#
_symmetry.space_group_name_H-M   'P 1'
#
loop_
_entity.id
_entity.type
_entity.pdbx_description
1 polymer ?
#
loop_
_entity_poly.entity_id
_entity_poly.type
_entity_poly.pdbx_seq_one_letter_code
_entity_poly.pdbx_strand_id
1 'polypeptide(L)'
;RNNSIEGIDAFIGGGYLNTIPASGYAAFIGGGHHNKADSNDAVVVGGYSNVALAKFSVVVGGGQDTASGRYSFVANGYGCNASGDYSFAFGWKAKTNNYDSTAVFFWGSNKGHFFIGNNAISTNYRLYVNGSIYSSKGTYVEAPSGKTSTISAPVRKIEQLHGITYTRDGQTRTGIPADELEKVLPSAVQRAPDGHIEGVDYEQLVPVLLEVIKQQQAKIEELERRVAQLERQRGR
;
A
#
# COMPACT_ATOMS: atom_id res chain seq x y z
N ARG A 1 -22.80 -33.16 21.90
CA ARG A 1 -23.21 -31.79 21.51
C ARG A 1 -23.24 -30.97 22.80
N ASN A 2 -22.18 -30.23 23.12
CA ASN A 2 -22.08 -29.46 24.37
C ASN A 2 -22.09 -27.96 24.02
N ASN A 3 -23.26 -27.43 23.66
CA ASN A 3 -23.42 -26.00 23.36
C ASN A 3 -24.19 -25.35 24.52
N SER A 4 -23.87 -24.11 24.86
CA SER A 4 -24.52 -23.36 25.95
C SER A 4 -25.05 -22.03 25.47
N ILE A 5 -26.32 -21.73 25.79
CA ILE A 5 -26.97 -20.44 25.52
C ILE A 5 -27.59 -19.94 26.82
N GLU A 6 -27.11 -18.80 27.31
CA GLU A 6 -27.63 -18.07 28.46
C GLU A 6 -28.16 -16.67 28.07
N GLY A 7 -27.73 -16.15 26.92
CA GLY A 7 -28.19 -14.86 26.39
C GLY A 7 -29.65 -14.89 25.92
N ILE A 8 -30.37 -13.81 26.15
CA ILE A 8 -31.76 -13.63 25.68
C ILE A 8 -31.74 -13.43 24.16
N ASP A 9 -32.70 -14.04 23.45
CA ASP A 9 -32.84 -14.00 21.98
C ASP A 9 -31.63 -14.50 21.19
N ALA A 10 -30.74 -15.25 21.85
CA ALA A 10 -29.54 -15.80 21.25
C ALA A 10 -29.81 -17.11 20.49
N PHE A 11 -28.95 -17.42 19.50
CA PHE A 11 -29.09 -18.61 18.68
C PHE A 11 -27.76 -19.32 18.44
N ILE A 12 -27.75 -20.66 18.58
CA ILE A 12 -26.66 -21.52 18.12
C ILE A 12 -27.21 -22.56 17.13
N GLY A 13 -26.77 -22.51 15.87
CA GLY A 13 -27.28 -23.40 14.82
C GLY A 13 -26.83 -24.86 14.94
N GLY A 14 -25.66 -25.13 15.54
CA GLY A 14 -25.15 -26.49 15.71
C GLY A 14 -23.70 -26.56 16.18
N GLY A 15 -23.05 -27.70 16.00
CA GLY A 15 -21.63 -27.89 16.30
C GLY A 15 -21.31 -28.41 17.72
N TYR A 16 -20.12 -28.07 18.21
CA TYR A 16 -19.58 -28.57 19.48
C TYR A 16 -18.86 -27.46 20.27
N LEU A 17 -19.17 -27.32 21.57
CA LEU A 17 -18.53 -26.34 22.48
C LEU A 17 -18.78 -24.87 22.10
N ASN A 18 -19.89 -24.57 21.45
CA ASN A 18 -20.25 -23.18 21.18
C ASN A 18 -20.99 -22.57 22.39
N THR A 19 -20.64 -21.34 22.75
CA THR A 19 -21.13 -20.69 23.98
C THR A 19 -21.58 -19.26 23.72
N ILE A 20 -22.80 -18.95 24.15
CA ILE A 20 -23.32 -17.59 24.27
C ILE A 20 -23.68 -17.36 25.74
N PRO A 21 -22.90 -16.58 26.51
CA PRO A 21 -23.19 -16.28 27.92
C PRO A 21 -24.33 -15.26 28.07
N ALA A 22 -24.76 -15.00 29.31
CA ALA A 22 -25.86 -14.08 29.62
C ALA A 22 -25.68 -12.64 29.08
N SER A 23 -24.43 -12.21 28.83
CA SER A 23 -24.08 -10.93 28.18
C SER A 23 -24.39 -10.89 26.68
N GLY A 24 -24.65 -12.03 26.04
CA GLY A 24 -24.89 -12.14 24.60
C GLY A 24 -26.36 -11.92 24.20
N TYR A 25 -26.94 -10.76 24.48
CA TYR A 25 -28.30 -10.44 24.01
C TYR A 25 -28.35 -10.44 22.46
N ALA A 26 -29.30 -11.17 21.88
CA ALA A 26 -29.45 -11.33 20.43
C ALA A 26 -28.17 -11.81 19.70
N ALA A 27 -27.25 -12.45 20.42
CA ALA A 27 -26.01 -12.95 19.83
C ALA A 27 -26.25 -14.21 18.98
N PHE A 28 -25.41 -14.41 17.97
CA PHE A 28 -25.57 -15.49 16.99
C PHE A 28 -24.30 -16.30 16.83
N ILE A 29 -24.42 -17.63 16.92
CA ILE A 29 -23.41 -18.56 16.44
C ILE A 29 -24.00 -19.50 15.39
N GLY A 30 -23.52 -19.46 14.15
CA GLY A 30 -24.06 -20.32 13.09
C GLY A 30 -23.71 -21.81 13.29
N GLY A 31 -22.51 -22.10 13.81
CA GLY A 31 -22.07 -23.46 14.12
C GLY A 31 -20.57 -23.54 14.39
N GLY A 32 -19.94 -24.68 14.09
CA GLY A 32 -18.50 -24.88 14.24
C GLY A 32 -18.08 -25.47 15.59
N HIS A 33 -16.83 -25.25 15.97
CA HIS A 33 -16.20 -25.85 17.15
C HIS A 33 -15.60 -24.78 18.06
N HIS A 34 -16.03 -24.72 19.32
CA HIS A 34 -15.47 -23.85 20.35
C HIS A 34 -15.63 -22.33 20.10
N ASN A 35 -16.73 -21.90 19.49
CA ASN A 35 -16.97 -20.49 19.23
C ASN A 35 -17.66 -19.79 20.40
N LYS A 36 -17.38 -18.50 20.60
CA LYS A 36 -17.99 -17.67 21.65
C LYS A 36 -18.48 -16.33 21.10
N ALA A 37 -19.73 -15.98 21.40
CA ALA A 37 -20.28 -14.63 21.15
C ALA A 37 -20.74 -14.04 22.50
N ASP A 38 -20.02 -13.06 23.03
CA ASP A 38 -20.04 -12.65 24.46
C ASP A 38 -20.65 -11.25 24.68
N SER A 39 -21.24 -10.65 23.65
CA SER A 39 -21.79 -9.29 23.75
C SER A 39 -23.07 -9.15 22.95
N ASN A 40 -23.78 -8.05 23.18
CA ASN A 40 -25.02 -7.76 22.49
C ASN A 40 -24.79 -7.69 20.98
N ASP A 41 -25.62 -8.40 20.21
CA ASP A 41 -25.58 -8.46 18.75
C ASP A 41 -24.23 -8.97 18.20
N ALA A 42 -23.44 -9.68 19.02
CA ALA A 42 -22.19 -10.30 18.59
C ALA A 42 -22.48 -11.51 17.69
N VAL A 43 -21.75 -11.63 16.59
CA VAL A 43 -21.99 -12.65 15.57
C VAL A 43 -20.72 -13.48 15.34
N VAL A 44 -20.83 -14.79 15.49
CA VAL A 44 -19.84 -15.74 14.98
C VAL A 44 -20.50 -16.68 13.99
N VAL A 45 -20.30 -16.50 12.69
CA VAL A 45 -20.99 -17.34 11.71
C VAL A 45 -20.53 -18.80 11.79
N GLY A 46 -19.25 -19.06 12.09
CA GLY A 46 -18.74 -20.42 12.34
C GLY A 46 -17.22 -20.47 12.52
N GLY A 47 -16.63 -21.62 12.22
CA GLY A 47 -15.18 -21.86 12.31
C GLY A 47 -14.74 -22.56 13.60
N TYR A 48 -13.45 -22.41 13.93
CA TYR A 48 -12.81 -23.08 15.07
C TYR A 48 -12.27 -22.06 16.08
N SER A 49 -12.78 -22.06 17.31
CA SER A 49 -12.23 -21.25 18.39
C SER A 49 -12.29 -19.73 18.15
N ASN A 50 -13.35 -19.25 17.50
CA ASN A 50 -13.56 -17.84 17.21
C ASN A 50 -14.33 -17.12 18.33
N VAL A 51 -14.01 -15.86 18.58
CA VAL A 51 -14.55 -15.09 19.72
C VAL A 51 -14.98 -13.69 19.30
N ALA A 52 -16.27 -13.38 19.44
CA ALA A 52 -16.81 -12.03 19.31
C ALA A 52 -17.11 -11.47 20.71
N LEU A 53 -16.34 -10.48 21.17
CA LEU A 53 -16.37 -9.97 22.56
C LEU A 53 -17.07 -8.63 22.75
N ALA A 54 -17.40 -7.91 21.68
CA ALA A 54 -17.89 -6.54 21.75
C ALA A 54 -19.21 -6.36 21.01
N LYS A 55 -19.92 -5.28 21.35
CA LYS A 55 -21.22 -4.99 20.76
C LYS A 55 -21.11 -4.85 19.24
N PHE A 56 -21.99 -5.54 18.52
CA PHE A 56 -22.00 -5.60 17.06
C PHE A 56 -20.71 -6.13 16.42
N SER A 57 -19.86 -6.83 17.17
CA SER A 57 -18.65 -7.42 16.58
C SER A 57 -18.97 -8.69 15.82
N VAL A 58 -18.27 -8.90 14.71
CA VAL A 58 -18.54 -10.02 13.79
C VAL A 58 -17.28 -10.80 13.52
N VAL A 59 -17.35 -12.12 13.64
CA VAL A 59 -16.37 -13.07 13.11
C VAL A 59 -17.08 -14.01 12.13
N VAL A 60 -16.74 -13.93 10.85
CA VAL A 60 -17.44 -14.71 9.82
C VAL A 60 -16.98 -16.18 9.79
N GLY A 61 -15.76 -16.48 10.18
CA GLY A 61 -15.22 -17.83 10.07
C GLY A 61 -13.75 -17.87 10.43
N GLY A 62 -13.03 -18.87 9.92
CA GLY A 62 -11.60 -19.03 10.20
C GLY A 62 -11.34 -19.79 11.50
N GLY A 63 -10.22 -19.49 12.15
CA GLY A 63 -9.86 -20.14 13.39
C GLY A 63 -9.03 -19.30 14.36
N GLN A 64 -9.34 -19.36 15.65
CA GLN A 64 -8.67 -18.56 16.68
C GLN A 64 -8.77 -17.05 16.46
N ASP A 65 -9.82 -16.58 15.79
CA ASP A 65 -10.02 -15.17 15.51
C ASP A 65 -10.80 -14.48 16.65
N THR A 66 -10.45 -13.24 16.98
CA THR A 66 -11.07 -12.44 18.05
C THR A 66 -11.51 -11.08 17.52
N ALA A 67 -12.77 -10.70 17.75
CA ALA A 67 -13.31 -9.38 17.46
C ALA A 67 -13.79 -8.71 18.76
N SER A 68 -12.98 -7.78 19.30
CA SER A 68 -13.15 -7.17 20.63
C SER A 68 -13.32 -5.65 20.63
N GLY A 69 -13.24 -4.98 19.46
CA GLY A 69 -13.69 -3.61 19.30
C GLY A 69 -15.19 -3.54 18.97
N ARG A 70 -15.89 -2.47 19.37
CA ARG A 70 -17.29 -2.25 18.96
C ARG A 70 -17.36 -2.07 17.45
N TYR A 71 -18.34 -2.70 16.80
CA TYR A 71 -18.45 -2.73 15.33
C TYR A 71 -17.21 -3.30 14.60
N SER A 72 -16.35 -4.07 15.30
CA SER A 72 -15.20 -4.71 14.66
C SER A 72 -15.63 -5.91 13.81
N PHE A 73 -14.89 -6.15 12.73
CA PHE A 73 -15.22 -7.19 11.75
C PHE A 73 -13.98 -8.02 11.41
N VAL A 74 -14.02 -9.31 11.72
CA VAL A 74 -13.06 -10.30 11.23
C VAL A 74 -13.69 -11.08 10.09
N ALA A 75 -13.21 -10.84 8.87
CA ALA A 75 -13.81 -11.41 7.66
C ALA A 75 -13.52 -12.90 7.47
N ASN A 76 -12.32 -13.35 7.87
CA ASN A 76 -11.85 -14.74 7.91
C ASN A 76 -10.38 -14.72 8.33
N GLY A 77 -9.81 -15.88 8.66
CA GLY A 77 -8.39 -15.95 8.93
C GLY A 77 -7.98 -17.07 9.86
N TYR A 78 -6.78 -16.90 10.42
CA TYR A 78 -6.35 -17.67 11.56
C TYR A 78 -5.57 -16.79 12.54
N GLY A 79 -6.06 -16.63 13.77
CA GLY A 79 -5.38 -15.88 14.83
C GLY A 79 -5.54 -14.36 14.76
N CYS A 80 -6.51 -13.84 14.00
CA CYS A 80 -6.80 -12.41 13.89
C CYS A 80 -7.32 -11.83 15.21
N ASN A 81 -7.03 -10.56 15.45
CA ASN A 81 -7.47 -9.80 16.61
C ASN A 81 -7.89 -8.39 16.16
N ALA A 82 -9.19 -8.17 16.08
CA ALA A 82 -9.79 -6.88 15.79
C ALA A 82 -10.24 -6.18 17.09
N SER A 83 -9.30 -5.49 17.75
CA SER A 83 -9.53 -4.87 19.07
C SER A 83 -9.78 -3.36 19.03
N GLY A 84 -9.65 -2.72 17.87
CA GLY A 84 -10.05 -1.32 17.67
C GLY A 84 -11.54 -1.19 17.36
N ASP A 85 -12.21 -0.16 17.88
CA ASP A 85 -13.58 0.18 17.47
C ASP A 85 -13.61 0.47 15.95
N TYR A 86 -14.64 -0.02 15.26
CA TYR A 86 -14.80 0.05 13.80
C TYR A 86 -13.66 -0.58 12.98
N SER A 87 -12.88 -1.49 13.59
CA SER A 87 -11.73 -2.08 12.91
C SER A 87 -12.08 -3.29 12.04
N PHE A 88 -11.30 -3.50 10.98
CA PHE A 88 -11.43 -4.62 10.05
C PHE A 88 -10.17 -5.49 10.04
N ALA A 89 -10.33 -6.81 10.14
CA ALA A 89 -9.23 -7.76 10.08
C ALA A 89 -9.53 -8.93 9.13
N PHE A 90 -8.52 -9.36 8.36
CA PHE A 90 -8.59 -10.52 7.47
C PHE A 90 -7.19 -11.12 7.24
N GLY A 91 -6.99 -12.43 7.42
CA GLY A 91 -5.71 -13.10 7.12
C GLY A 91 -5.11 -13.92 8.27
N TRP A 92 -3.78 -13.97 8.43
CA TRP A 92 -3.08 -14.85 9.39
C TRP A 92 -2.42 -14.09 10.57
N LYS A 93 -3.03 -14.02 11.75
CA LYS A 93 -2.57 -13.22 12.90
C LYS A 93 -2.74 -11.71 12.79
N ALA A 94 -3.92 -11.25 12.35
CA ALA A 94 -4.22 -9.82 12.16
C ALA A 94 -4.20 -9.11 13.46
N LYS A 95 -3.74 -7.87 13.50
CA LYS A 95 -3.91 -7.04 14.68
C LYS A 95 -4.31 -5.63 14.28
N THR A 96 -5.52 -5.26 14.65
CA THR A 96 -6.00 -3.87 14.63
C THR A 96 -6.32 -3.47 16.07
N ASN A 97 -5.74 -2.37 16.54
CA ASN A 97 -5.85 -1.92 17.93
C ASN A 97 -6.26 -0.45 18.09
N ASN A 98 -6.52 0.24 16.98
CA ASN A 98 -6.93 1.64 16.96
C ASN A 98 -8.34 1.79 16.37
N TYR A 99 -9.00 2.90 16.70
CA TYR A 99 -10.25 3.33 16.06
C TYR A 99 -10.07 3.39 14.53
N ASP A 100 -11.02 2.86 13.76
CA ASP A 100 -11.03 2.82 12.28
C ASP A 100 -9.80 2.14 11.62
N SER A 101 -9.12 1.22 12.31
CA SER A 101 -7.95 0.54 11.75
C SER A 101 -8.30 -0.69 10.90
N THR A 102 -7.52 -0.94 9.84
CA THR A 102 -7.73 -2.07 8.91
C THR A 102 -6.44 -2.89 8.77
N ALA A 103 -6.54 -4.21 8.89
CA ALA A 103 -5.44 -5.14 8.64
C ALA A 103 -5.89 -6.28 7.70
N VAL A 104 -5.19 -6.43 6.57
CA VAL A 104 -5.48 -7.46 5.55
C VAL A 104 -4.17 -8.18 5.20
N PHE A 105 -4.14 -9.52 5.33
CA PHE A 105 -3.03 -10.42 4.94
C PHE A 105 -1.64 -10.18 5.57
N PHE A 106 -1.43 -10.44 6.86
CA PHE A 106 -0.08 -10.42 7.47
C PHE A 106 0.40 -11.86 7.80
N TRP A 107 1.70 -12.11 7.72
CA TRP A 107 2.47 -12.82 8.77
C TRP A 107 3.84 -12.16 8.89
N GLY A 108 4.23 -11.82 10.12
CA GLY A 108 5.53 -11.27 10.45
C GLY A 108 6.58 -12.38 10.57
N SER A 109 7.52 -12.40 9.63
CA SER A 109 8.96 -12.61 9.88
C SER A 109 9.85 -12.49 8.64
N ASN A 110 9.32 -12.38 7.42
CA ASN A 110 10.06 -11.86 6.25
C ASN A 110 9.13 -11.64 5.05
N LYS A 111 9.22 -10.45 4.42
CA LYS A 111 8.48 -9.96 3.25
C LYS A 111 6.98 -9.71 3.49
N GLY A 112 6.66 -8.45 3.82
CA GLY A 112 5.27 -7.98 3.88
C GLY A 112 4.66 -7.98 2.48
N HIS A 113 3.57 -8.75 2.32
CA HIS A 113 2.76 -8.70 1.12
C HIS A 113 1.35 -8.24 1.48
N PHE A 114 1.03 -6.98 1.19
CA PHE A 114 -0.33 -6.47 1.17
C PHE A 114 -0.85 -6.56 -0.27
N PHE A 115 -1.78 -7.48 -0.54
CA PHE A 115 -2.41 -7.64 -1.85
C PHE A 115 -3.83 -7.06 -1.82
N ILE A 116 -4.11 -6.01 -2.62
CA ILE A 116 -5.49 -5.61 -2.97
C ILE A 116 -5.75 -6.09 -4.40
N GLY A 117 -6.62 -7.09 -4.57
CA GLY A 117 -7.11 -7.54 -5.88
C GLY A 117 -7.78 -8.92 -5.84
N ASN A 118 -9.03 -9.02 -6.30
CA ASN A 118 -9.68 -10.26 -6.70
C ASN A 118 -9.57 -10.33 -8.23
N ASN A 119 -8.79 -11.27 -8.79
CA ASN A 119 -8.57 -11.37 -10.24
C ASN A 119 -8.32 -10.01 -10.93
N ALA A 120 -7.32 -9.26 -10.45
CA ALA A 120 -6.96 -7.98 -11.06
C ALA A 120 -6.55 -8.19 -12.53
N ILE A 121 -7.36 -7.68 -13.46
CA ILE A 121 -7.14 -7.76 -14.92
C ILE A 121 -5.99 -6.82 -15.36
N SER A 122 -5.20 -6.30 -14.43
CA SER A 122 -3.90 -5.69 -14.71
C SER A 122 -2.81 -6.47 -13.99
N THR A 123 -2.10 -7.30 -14.77
CA THR A 123 -0.89 -8.02 -14.35
C THR A 123 0.31 -7.10 -14.12
N ASN A 124 0.15 -5.79 -14.32
CA ASN A 124 1.26 -4.86 -14.45
C ASN A 124 1.56 -4.07 -13.17
N TYR A 125 0.64 -4.04 -12.20
CA TYR A 125 0.78 -3.21 -11.00
C TYR A 125 0.56 -4.01 -9.71
N ARG A 126 1.50 -3.87 -8.76
CA ARG A 126 1.39 -4.48 -7.42
C ARG A 126 0.62 -3.60 -6.42
N LEU A 127 0.55 -2.28 -6.68
CA LEU A 127 -0.26 -1.31 -5.95
C LEU A 127 -0.62 -0.16 -6.90
N TYR A 128 -1.91 0.04 -7.16
CA TYR A 128 -2.43 1.19 -7.92
C TYR A 128 -3.25 2.08 -6.99
N VAL A 129 -2.94 3.39 -6.97
CA VAL A 129 -3.66 4.37 -6.15
C VAL A 129 -4.25 5.43 -7.09
N ASN A 130 -5.58 5.48 -7.17
CA ASN A 130 -6.28 6.58 -7.83
C ASN A 130 -6.39 7.76 -6.84
N GLY A 131 -5.33 8.56 -6.77
CA GLY A 131 -5.24 9.69 -5.85
C GLY A 131 -3.82 9.94 -5.33
N SER A 132 -3.70 10.78 -4.32
CA SER A 132 -2.42 11.09 -3.68
C SER A 132 -2.02 10.02 -2.67
N ILE A 133 -0.72 9.70 -2.60
CA ILE A 133 -0.12 8.88 -1.55
C ILE A 133 0.58 9.83 -0.58
N TYR A 134 0.21 9.79 0.71
CA TYR A 134 0.95 10.46 1.77
C TYR A 134 1.88 9.46 2.46
N SER A 135 3.17 9.75 2.49
CA SER A 135 4.15 8.98 3.24
C SER A 135 4.82 9.87 4.28
N SER A 136 4.77 9.47 5.56
CA SER A 136 5.46 10.17 6.65
C SER A 136 6.97 9.87 6.71
N LYS A 137 7.44 8.92 5.89
CA LYS A 137 8.85 8.57 5.66
C LYS A 137 9.13 8.51 4.16
N GLY A 138 10.31 8.02 3.76
CA GLY A 138 10.63 7.82 2.34
C GLY A 138 10.03 6.55 1.74
N THR A 139 9.88 6.55 0.42
CA THR A 139 9.83 5.33 -0.40
C THR A 139 11.26 4.88 -0.63
N TYR A 140 11.60 3.63 -0.30
CA TYR A 140 12.94 3.10 -0.48
C TYR A 140 12.99 2.19 -1.71
N VAL A 141 13.96 2.44 -2.57
CA VAL A 141 14.28 1.57 -3.72
C VAL A 141 15.64 0.93 -3.46
N GLU A 142 15.74 -0.39 -3.66
CA GLU A 142 17.01 -1.09 -3.56
C GLU A 142 17.93 -0.63 -4.70
N ALA A 143 19.05 0.01 -4.34
CA ALA A 143 20.07 0.38 -5.31
C ALA A 143 20.81 -0.88 -5.78
N PRO A 144 20.91 -1.15 -7.10
CA PRO A 144 21.59 -2.34 -7.57
C PRO A 144 23.08 -2.31 -7.20
N SER A 145 23.59 -3.41 -6.63
CA SER A 145 25.02 -3.65 -6.47
C SER A 145 25.48 -4.60 -7.60
N GLY A 146 26.32 -4.10 -8.52
CA GLY A 146 26.75 -4.90 -9.67
C GLY A 146 27.16 -4.09 -10.91
N LYS A 147 26.98 -4.69 -12.10
CA LYS A 147 27.31 -4.08 -13.40
C LYS A 147 26.49 -2.81 -13.62
N THR A 148 27.10 -1.66 -13.38
CA THR A 148 26.55 -0.33 -13.70
C THR A 148 27.06 0.14 -15.06
N SER A 149 26.36 1.10 -15.66
CA SER A 149 26.79 1.77 -16.87
C SER A 149 26.61 3.28 -16.70
N THR A 150 27.54 4.05 -17.24
CA THR A 150 27.50 5.51 -17.18
C THR A 150 26.36 6.05 -18.05
N ILE A 151 25.71 7.12 -17.59
CA ILE A 151 24.71 7.83 -18.38
C ILE A 151 25.41 8.57 -19.51
N SER A 152 25.14 8.15 -20.75
CA SER A 152 25.73 8.78 -21.93
C SER A 152 24.99 10.07 -22.32
N ALA A 153 25.77 11.08 -22.69
CA ALA A 153 25.30 12.38 -23.19
C ALA A 153 24.13 13.00 -22.38
N PRO A 154 24.24 13.11 -21.04
CA PRO A 154 23.12 13.53 -20.18
C PRO A 154 22.63 14.94 -20.51
N VAL A 155 23.52 15.87 -20.87
CA VAL A 155 23.14 17.24 -21.27
C VAL A 155 22.27 17.21 -22.52
N ARG A 156 22.69 16.50 -23.58
CA ARG A 156 21.92 16.37 -24.82
C ARG A 156 20.58 15.69 -24.62
N LYS A 157 20.46 14.79 -23.64
CA LYS A 157 19.19 14.16 -23.28
C LYS A 157 18.22 15.20 -22.72
N ILE A 158 18.65 15.97 -21.73
CA ILE A 158 17.80 17.00 -21.09
C ILE A 158 17.46 18.15 -22.06
N GLU A 159 18.38 18.53 -22.95
CA GLU A 159 18.13 19.57 -23.97
C GLU A 159 16.99 19.22 -24.94
N GLN A 160 16.63 17.94 -25.08
CA GLN A 160 15.52 17.49 -25.93
C GLN A 160 14.17 17.50 -25.23
N LEU A 161 14.12 17.75 -23.91
CA LEU A 161 12.91 17.69 -23.10
C LEU A 161 12.40 19.10 -22.79
N HIS A 162 11.09 19.28 -22.85
CA HIS A 162 10.43 20.53 -22.49
C HIS A 162 9.61 20.37 -21.23
N GLY A 163 9.81 21.29 -20.28
CA GLY A 163 8.89 21.46 -19.16
C GLY A 163 7.59 22.07 -19.65
N ILE A 164 6.47 21.40 -19.37
CA ILE A 164 5.13 21.87 -19.70
C ILE A 164 4.30 22.08 -18.45
N THR A 165 3.31 22.96 -18.55
CA THR A 165 2.18 23.02 -17.60
C THR A 165 0.94 22.47 -18.25
N TYR A 166 0.16 21.68 -17.52
CA TYR A 166 -1.11 21.12 -17.99
C TYR A 166 -2.14 21.11 -16.87
N THR A 167 -3.42 21.14 -17.23
CA THR A 167 -4.51 21.03 -16.25
C THR A 167 -5.00 19.59 -16.21
N ARG A 168 -5.03 19.00 -15.02
CA ARG A 168 -5.62 17.69 -14.77
C ARG A 168 -6.43 17.76 -13.48
N ASP A 169 -7.67 17.27 -13.53
CA ASP A 169 -8.60 17.28 -12.40
C ASP A 169 -8.82 18.69 -11.80
N GLY A 170 -8.87 19.70 -12.67
CA GLY A 170 -9.04 21.11 -12.27
C GLY A 170 -7.82 21.76 -11.61
N GLN A 171 -6.69 21.04 -11.52
CA GLN A 171 -5.44 21.57 -10.97
C GLN A 171 -4.39 21.72 -12.06
N THR A 172 -3.70 22.86 -12.07
CA THR A 172 -2.51 23.07 -12.91
C THR A 172 -1.34 22.30 -12.32
N ARG A 173 -0.69 21.50 -13.15
CA ARG A 173 0.48 20.69 -12.82
C ARG A 173 1.60 20.98 -13.82
N THR A 174 2.83 20.73 -13.39
CA THR A 174 4.03 20.78 -14.24
C THR A 174 4.49 19.37 -14.54
N GLY A 175 5.03 19.14 -15.73
CA GLY A 175 5.58 17.85 -16.12
C GLY A 175 6.42 17.94 -17.39
N ILE A 176 6.73 16.79 -17.96
CA ILE A 176 7.39 16.65 -19.26
C ILE A 176 6.50 15.76 -20.13
N PRO A 177 6.31 16.06 -21.43
CA PRO A 177 5.54 15.21 -22.32
C PRO A 177 6.11 13.79 -22.37
N ALA A 178 5.23 12.79 -22.26
CA ALA A 178 5.67 11.41 -22.19
C ALA A 178 6.27 10.89 -23.51
N ASP A 179 5.84 11.42 -24.65
CA ASP A 179 6.38 11.11 -25.98
C ASP A 179 7.78 11.69 -26.20
N GLU A 180 8.09 12.84 -25.60
CA GLU A 180 9.46 13.38 -25.56
C GLU A 180 10.33 12.52 -24.65
N LEU A 181 9.83 12.20 -23.46
CA LEU A 181 10.57 11.39 -22.50
C LEU A 181 10.85 9.99 -23.05
N GLU A 182 9.93 9.42 -23.81
CA GLU A 182 10.12 8.11 -24.42
C GLU A 182 11.29 8.09 -25.41
N LYS A 183 11.50 9.16 -26.19
CA LYS A 183 12.60 9.23 -27.16
C LYS A 183 13.97 9.31 -26.47
N VAL A 184 14.01 9.94 -25.30
CA VAL A 184 15.26 10.31 -24.60
C VAL A 184 15.62 9.32 -23.48
N LEU A 185 14.61 8.89 -22.74
CA LEU A 185 14.68 7.99 -21.60
C LEU A 185 13.48 7.02 -21.63
N PRO A 186 13.45 6.04 -22.56
CA PRO A 186 12.33 5.12 -22.72
C PRO A 186 11.96 4.37 -21.43
N SER A 187 12.94 4.09 -20.57
CA SER A 187 12.73 3.40 -19.30
C SER A 187 11.85 4.18 -18.31
N ALA A 188 11.73 5.50 -18.47
CA ALA A 188 10.92 6.37 -17.63
C ALA A 188 9.45 6.47 -18.10
N VAL A 189 9.08 5.78 -19.17
CA VAL A 189 7.71 5.79 -19.70
C VAL A 189 7.10 4.41 -19.56
N GLN A 190 5.92 4.36 -18.97
CA GLN A 190 5.18 3.12 -18.80
C GLN A 190 4.07 3.03 -19.84
N ARG A 191 3.95 1.85 -20.45
CA ARG A 191 2.89 1.53 -21.42
C ARG A 191 1.93 0.49 -20.85
N ALA A 192 0.67 0.67 -21.16
CA ALA A 192 -0.36 -0.34 -20.97
C ALA A 192 -0.18 -1.50 -21.98
N PRO A 193 -0.81 -2.67 -21.75
CA PRO A 193 -0.71 -3.82 -22.65
C PRO A 193 -1.17 -3.57 -24.10
N ASP A 194 -2.07 -2.62 -24.29
CA ASP A 194 -2.58 -2.19 -25.61
C ASP A 194 -1.65 -1.18 -26.31
N GLY A 195 -0.56 -0.79 -25.66
CA GLY A 195 0.45 0.12 -26.17
C GLY A 195 0.19 1.60 -25.89
N HIS A 196 -0.87 2.04 -25.22
CA HIS A 196 -0.97 3.47 -24.86
C HIS A 196 -0.04 3.82 -23.69
N ILE A 197 0.39 5.09 -23.61
CA ILE A 197 1.21 5.56 -22.50
C ILE A 197 0.31 5.73 -21.27
N GLU A 198 0.64 5.00 -20.21
CA GLU A 198 -0.13 4.96 -18.96
C GLU A 198 0.45 5.91 -17.90
N GLY A 199 1.76 6.14 -17.93
CA GLY A 199 2.41 6.99 -16.95
C GLY A 199 3.87 7.32 -17.26
N VAL A 200 4.40 8.25 -16.47
CA VAL A 200 5.79 8.72 -16.50
C VAL A 200 6.40 8.58 -15.11
N ASP A 201 7.54 7.90 -15.04
CA ASP A 201 8.38 7.80 -13.85
C ASP A 201 9.42 8.94 -13.85
N TYR A 202 9.02 10.07 -13.28
CA TYR A 202 9.89 11.24 -13.14
C TYR A 202 11.10 11.00 -12.23
N GLU A 203 11.09 9.96 -11.39
CA GLU A 203 12.23 9.67 -10.49
C GLU A 203 13.47 9.26 -11.30
N GLN A 204 13.29 8.65 -12.47
CA GLN A 204 14.40 8.27 -13.36
C GLN A 204 15.14 9.47 -13.98
N LEU A 205 14.55 10.67 -13.96
CA LEU A 205 15.25 11.88 -14.41
C LEU A 205 16.28 12.36 -13.39
N VAL A 206 16.10 12.08 -12.11
CA VAL A 206 17.00 12.53 -11.03
C VAL A 206 18.47 12.16 -11.30
N PRO A 207 18.83 10.90 -11.62
CA PRO A 207 20.22 10.57 -11.92
C PRO A 207 20.73 11.20 -13.22
N VAL A 208 19.87 11.44 -14.23
CA VAL A 208 20.26 12.14 -15.46
C VAL A 208 20.59 13.61 -15.16
N LEU A 209 19.72 14.28 -14.41
CA LEU A 209 19.89 15.68 -13.99
C LEU A 209 21.15 15.85 -13.12
N LEU A 210 21.45 14.88 -12.25
CA LEU A 210 22.68 14.86 -11.46
C LEU A 210 23.92 14.92 -12.37
N GLU A 211 23.96 14.09 -13.42
CA GLU A 211 25.08 14.10 -14.37
C GLU A 211 25.12 15.37 -15.24
N VAL A 212 23.97 15.96 -15.56
CA VAL A 212 23.91 17.29 -16.21
C VAL A 212 24.54 18.35 -15.33
N ILE A 213 24.17 18.42 -14.04
CA ILE A 213 24.72 19.42 -13.11
C ILE A 213 26.25 19.28 -13.02
N LYS A 214 26.77 18.05 -12.92
CA LYS A 214 28.21 17.81 -12.92
C LYS A 214 28.91 18.28 -14.20
N GLN A 215 28.33 18.01 -15.37
CA GLN A 215 28.90 18.44 -16.64
C GLN A 215 28.82 19.96 -16.84
N GLN A 216 27.72 20.58 -16.41
CA GLN A 216 27.57 22.03 -16.42
C GLN A 216 28.60 22.69 -15.50
N GLN A 217 28.81 22.16 -14.29
CA GLN A 217 29.83 22.67 -13.36
C GLN A 217 31.24 22.60 -13.96
N ALA A 218 31.59 21.47 -14.58
CA ALA A 218 32.88 21.33 -15.27
C ALA A 218 33.05 22.35 -16.41
N LYS A 219 31.96 22.68 -17.13
CA LYS A 219 32.00 23.69 -18.19
C LYS A 219 32.15 25.11 -17.64
N ILE A 220 31.52 25.42 -16.52
CA ILE A 220 31.68 26.71 -15.83
C ILE A 220 33.14 26.90 -15.43
N GLU A 221 33.76 25.92 -14.79
CA GLU A 221 35.17 25.98 -14.38
C GLU A 221 36.15 26.09 -15.57
N GLU A 222 35.82 25.47 -16.71
CA GLU A 222 36.58 25.66 -17.95
C GLU A 222 36.46 27.10 -18.48
N LEU A 223 35.24 27.66 -18.51
CA LEU A 223 34.98 29.01 -18.99
C LEU A 223 35.64 30.06 -18.09
N GLU A 224 35.56 29.93 -16.77
CA GLU A 224 36.21 30.82 -15.81
C GLU A 224 37.74 30.85 -16.00
N ARG A 225 38.36 29.67 -16.20
CA ARG A 225 39.80 29.59 -16.50
C ARG A 225 40.16 30.32 -17.80
N ARG A 226 39.33 30.20 -18.84
CA ARG A 226 39.54 30.90 -20.12
C ARG A 226 39.38 32.40 -19.97
N VAL A 227 38.37 32.88 -19.23
CA VAL A 227 38.18 34.30 -18.94
C VAL A 227 39.40 34.86 -18.21
N ALA A 228 39.86 34.20 -17.15
CA ALA A 228 41.05 34.62 -16.40
C ALA A 228 42.33 34.66 -17.27
N GLN A 229 42.48 33.74 -18.23
CA GLN A 229 43.59 33.77 -19.18
C GLN A 229 43.49 34.95 -20.16
N LEU A 230 42.30 35.24 -20.69
CA LEU A 230 42.07 36.35 -21.61
C LEU A 230 42.26 37.70 -20.93
N GLU A 231 41.84 37.85 -19.68
CA GLU A 231 42.07 39.06 -18.89
C GLU A 231 43.57 39.31 -18.67
N ARG A 232 44.35 38.25 -18.38
CA ARG A 232 45.82 38.35 -18.28
C ARG A 232 46.49 38.73 -19.60
N GLN A 233 45.92 38.33 -20.74
CA GLN A 233 46.44 38.68 -22.07
C GLN A 233 46.10 40.12 -22.46
N ARG A 234 44.95 40.65 -22.03
CA ARG A 234 44.53 42.05 -22.29
C ARG A 234 45.19 43.07 -21.36
N GLY A 235 45.63 42.66 -20.18
CA GLY A 235 46.38 43.52 -19.25
C GLY A 235 47.88 43.65 -19.55
N ARG A 236 48.34 43.10 -20.68
CA ARG A 236 49.69 43.25 -21.25
C ARG A 236 49.62 44.05 -22.54
#